data_AF-A0A2D7Z6U0-F1
#
_entry.id   AF-A0A2D7Z6U0-F1
#
_cell.length_a   1.000
_cell.length_b   1.000
_cell.length_c   1.000
_cell.angle_alpha   90.00
_cell.angle_beta   90.00
_cell.angle_gamma   90.00
#
_symmetry.space_group_name_H-M   'P 1'
#
loop_
_entity.id
_entity.type
_entity.pdbx_description
1 polymer ?
#
loop_
_entity_poly.entity_id
_entity_poly.type
_entity_poly.pdbx_seq_one_letter_code
_entity_poly.pdbx_strand_id
1 'polypeptide(L)'
;MATWPLDLSASRILITNDDGIHAPGLKILKAIADSLSDDVWVVAPDREQSGVGHALTLRRPLRLQQQDERVYAVDGTPTDCVLLAVGELLTDHRPDLVLSGVNYFGNLADDVTYSGTVAAAMEATILGLPAIALS
;
A
#
# COMPACT_ATOMS: atom_id res chain seq x y z
N MET A 1 -2.85 19.67 2.84
CA MET A 1 -1.51 19.09 3.07
C MET A 1 -1.37 18.90 4.56
N ALA A 2 -1.06 17.68 5.03
CA ALA A 2 -0.86 17.41 6.45
C ALA A 2 0.26 18.29 7.01
N THR A 3 0.04 18.91 8.16
CA THR A 3 1.04 19.71 8.87
C THR A 3 1.90 18.80 9.73
N TRP A 4 3.22 18.91 9.62
CA TRP A 4 4.16 18.12 10.44
C TRP A 4 4.36 18.76 11.83
N PRO A 5 4.48 17.99 12.92
CA PRO A 5 4.41 16.53 12.99
C PRO A 5 3.00 15.97 12.74
N LEU A 6 2.92 14.85 12.02
CA LEU A 6 1.67 14.12 11.77
C LEU A 6 1.11 13.57 13.09
N ASP A 7 -0.14 13.93 13.42
CA ASP A 7 -0.91 13.27 14.48
C ASP A 7 -1.52 11.99 13.90
N LEU A 8 -0.87 10.86 14.15
CA LEU A 8 -1.29 9.57 13.59
C LEU A 8 -2.67 9.13 14.09
N SER A 9 -3.08 9.54 15.29
CA SER A 9 -4.37 9.12 15.87
C SER A 9 -5.59 9.63 15.10
N ALA A 10 -5.41 10.72 14.33
CA ALA A 10 -6.44 11.30 13.47
C ALA A 10 -6.09 11.19 11.97
N SER A 11 -5.07 10.42 11.60
CA SER A 11 -4.57 10.30 10.23
C SER A 11 -5.20 9.12 9.50
N ARG A 12 -5.52 9.27 8.21
CA ARG A 12 -5.89 8.13 7.35
C ARG A 12 -4.64 7.39 6.91
N ILE A 13 -4.55 6.09 7.20
CA ILE A 13 -3.41 5.25 6.83
C ILE A 13 -3.83 4.27 5.74
N LEU A 14 -3.16 4.31 4.59
CA LEU A 14 -3.28 3.30 3.55
C LEU A 14 -2.18 2.25 3.74
N ILE A 15 -2.54 0.97 3.76
CA ILE A 15 -1.59 -0.14 3.76
C ILE A 15 -1.71 -0.99 2.50
N THR A 16 -0.56 -1.50 2.04
CA THR A 16 -0.43 -2.40 0.88
C THR A 16 0.79 -3.33 1.05
N ASN A 17 1.04 -4.21 0.10
CA ASN A 17 2.22 -5.08 0.03
C ASN A 17 2.41 -5.65 -1.40
N ASP A 18 3.44 -6.47 -1.59
CA ASP A 18 3.61 -7.34 -2.76
C ASP A 18 3.32 -8.83 -2.50
N ASP A 19 3.33 -9.31 -1.25
CA ASP A 19 2.96 -10.71 -0.93
C ASP A 19 1.45 -11.03 -1.15
N GLY A 20 0.62 -10.00 -1.34
CA GLY A 20 -0.82 -10.10 -1.59
C GLY A 20 -1.71 -10.00 -0.34
N ILE A 21 -3.02 -9.87 -0.59
CA ILE A 21 -4.05 -9.49 0.40
C ILE A 21 -4.21 -10.48 1.57
N HIS A 22 -3.82 -11.74 1.38
CA HIS A 22 -3.94 -12.79 2.41
C HIS A 22 -2.62 -13.07 3.14
N ALA A 23 -1.55 -12.35 2.80
CA ALA A 23 -0.22 -12.59 3.34
C ALA A 23 -0.17 -12.37 4.87
N PRO A 24 0.59 -13.19 5.62
CA PRO A 24 0.81 -12.99 7.05
C PRO A 24 1.42 -11.62 7.38
N GLY A 25 2.35 -11.13 6.54
CA GLY A 25 3.02 -9.85 6.73
C GLY A 25 2.07 -8.65 6.65
N LEU A 26 1.07 -8.70 5.77
CA LEU A 26 0.04 -7.66 5.67
C LEU A 26 -0.88 -7.64 6.90
N LYS A 27 -1.18 -8.80 7.49
CA LYS A 27 -1.95 -8.87 8.75
C LYS A 27 -1.18 -8.23 9.91
N ILE A 28 0.13 -8.43 9.97
CA ILE A 28 1.00 -7.78 10.94
C ILE A 28 1.01 -6.27 10.70
N LEU A 29 1.17 -5.82 9.45
CA LEU A 29 1.14 -4.40 9.13
C LEU A 29 -0.20 -3.75 9.48
N LYS A 30 -1.32 -4.45 9.25
CA LYS A 30 -2.66 -3.99 9.66
C LYS A 30 -2.74 -3.80 11.17
N ALA A 31 -2.25 -4.76 11.96
CA ALA A 31 -2.23 -4.64 13.41
C ALA A 31 -1.36 -3.46 13.89
N ILE A 32 -0.22 -3.21 13.23
CA ILE A 32 0.63 -2.04 13.50
C ILE A 32 -0.15 -0.75 13.17
N ALA A 33 -0.74 -0.65 11.99
CA ALA A 33 -1.48 0.53 11.57
C ALA A 33 -2.70 0.82 12.47
N ASP A 34 -3.43 -0.22 12.87
CA ASP A 34 -4.57 -0.10 13.80
C ASP A 34 -4.18 0.38 15.20
N SER A 35 -2.93 0.14 15.61
CA SER A 35 -2.41 0.69 16.86
C SER A 35 -2.08 2.19 16.78
N LEU A 36 -2.04 2.75 15.56
CA LEU A 36 -1.66 4.13 15.29
C LEU A 36 -2.87 5.01 14.92
N SER A 37 -3.88 4.44 14.26
CA SER A 37 -5.07 5.15 13.78
C SER A 37 -6.30 4.24 13.73
N ASP A 38 -7.49 4.83 13.90
CA ASP A 38 -8.78 4.17 13.66
C ASP A 38 -9.23 4.22 12.18
N ASP A 39 -8.53 4.97 11.32
CA ASP A 39 -8.84 5.11 9.88
C ASP A 39 -7.79 4.41 8.99
N VAL A 40 -7.81 3.07 9.03
CA VAL A 40 -6.90 2.23 8.26
C VAL A 40 -7.61 1.56 7.09
N TRP A 41 -7.02 1.71 5.89
CA TRP A 41 -7.48 1.12 4.64
C TRP A 41 -6.46 0.14 4.09
N VAL A 42 -6.92 -1.03 3.63
CA VAL A 42 -6.09 -2.07 3.05
C VAL A 42 -6.43 -2.18 1.56
N VAL A 43 -5.45 -1.92 0.71
CA VAL A 43 -5.57 -2.15 -0.74
C VAL A 43 -4.32 -2.87 -1.21
N ALA A 44 -4.46 -4.14 -1.56
CA ALA A 44 -3.31 -4.99 -1.89
C ALA A 44 -3.61 -5.91 -3.09
N PRO A 45 -2.57 -6.48 -3.73
CA PRO A 45 -2.75 -7.44 -4.80
C PRO A 45 -3.57 -8.65 -4.38
N ASP A 46 -4.38 -9.20 -5.29
CA ASP A 46 -5.16 -10.43 -5.07
C ASP A 46 -4.29 -11.70 -5.00
N ARG A 47 -3.01 -11.61 -5.36
CA ARG A 47 -2.01 -12.69 -5.37
C ARG A 47 -0.60 -12.12 -5.12
N GLU A 48 0.35 -13.01 -4.90
CA GLU A 48 1.78 -12.72 -4.80
C GLU A 48 2.32 -11.96 -6.04
N GLN A 49 3.08 -10.89 -5.79
CA GLN A 49 3.69 -9.99 -6.78
C GLN A 49 5.15 -9.63 -6.42
N SER A 50 5.82 -10.43 -5.59
CA SER A 50 7.25 -10.30 -5.30
C SER A 50 8.10 -10.14 -6.56
N GLY A 51 9.01 -9.16 -6.55
CA GLY A 51 9.96 -8.93 -7.65
C GLY A 51 9.37 -8.22 -8.88
N VAL A 52 8.12 -7.73 -8.81
CA VAL A 52 7.47 -7.03 -9.93
C VAL A 52 8.06 -5.63 -10.19
N GLY A 53 8.85 -5.10 -9.26
CA GLY A 53 9.41 -3.74 -9.32
C GLY A 53 8.32 -2.67 -9.40
N HIS A 54 8.67 -1.52 -9.98
CA HIS A 54 7.76 -0.39 -10.15
C HIS A 54 6.94 -0.47 -11.45
N ALA A 55 6.23 -1.60 -11.61
CA ALA A 55 5.40 -1.85 -12.79
C ALA A 55 4.00 -1.21 -12.65
N LEU A 56 3.38 -0.93 -13.80
CA LEU A 56 2.01 -0.39 -13.93
C LEU A 56 1.22 -1.20 -14.96
N THR A 57 -0.05 -1.49 -14.65
CA THR A 57 -0.94 -2.18 -15.58
C THR A 57 -1.63 -1.19 -16.51
N LEU A 58 -1.12 -1.04 -17.74
CA LEU A 58 -1.63 -0.06 -18.71
C LEU A 58 -2.49 -0.64 -19.85
N ARG A 59 -2.38 -1.96 -20.10
CA ARG A 59 -2.93 -2.59 -21.33
C ARG A 59 -4.29 -3.27 -21.13
N ARG A 60 -4.79 -3.31 -19.90
CA ARG A 60 -6.07 -3.92 -19.56
C ARG A 60 -6.70 -3.19 -18.38
N PRO A 61 -8.03 -3.25 -18.21
CA PRO A 61 -8.64 -2.74 -17.00
C PRO A 61 -8.20 -3.56 -15.77
N LEU A 62 -8.15 -2.87 -14.63
CA LEU A 62 -7.99 -3.45 -13.30
C LEU A 62 -9.37 -3.66 -12.67
N ARG A 63 -9.45 -4.63 -11.77
CA ARG A 63 -10.62 -5.00 -10.97
C ARG A 63 -10.28 -4.81 -9.51
N LEU A 64 -11.10 -4.01 -8.85
CA LEU A 64 -11.07 -3.79 -7.41
C LEU A 64 -12.20 -4.60 -6.78
N GLN A 65 -11.85 -5.49 -5.85
CA GLN A 65 -12.78 -6.41 -5.19
C GLN A 65 -12.80 -6.12 -3.70
N GLN A 66 -13.94 -5.65 -3.20
CA GLN A 66 -14.13 -5.44 -1.76
C GLN A 66 -14.20 -6.78 -1.03
N GLN A 67 -13.32 -6.96 -0.04
CA GLN A 67 -13.28 -8.13 0.84
C GLN A 67 -13.94 -7.84 2.18
N ASP A 68 -13.87 -6.59 2.65
CA ASP A 68 -14.48 -6.09 3.89
C ASP A 68 -14.69 -4.56 3.79
N GLU A 69 -15.24 -3.91 4.82
CA GLU A 69 -15.59 -2.48 4.84
C GLU A 69 -14.45 -1.58 4.32
N ARG A 70 -13.19 -1.84 4.71
CA ARG A 70 -12.01 -1.07 4.29
C ARG A 70 -10.88 -1.95 3.74
N VAL A 71 -11.24 -3.11 3.20
CA VAL A 71 -10.27 -4.10 2.71
C VAL A 71 -10.60 -4.45 1.26
N TYR A 72 -9.64 -4.21 0.37
CA TYR A 72 -9.81 -4.37 -1.07
C TYR A 72 -8.65 -5.14 -1.69
N ALA A 73 -9.00 -6.11 -2.52
CA ALA A 73 -8.06 -6.84 -3.36
C ALA A 73 -8.07 -6.26 -4.78
N VAL A 74 -6.90 -6.10 -5.39
CA VAL A 74 -6.75 -5.60 -6.76
C VAL A 74 -6.08 -6.67 -7.60
N ASP A 75 -6.59 -6.94 -8.80
CA ASP A 75 -5.95 -7.85 -9.76
C ASP A 75 -4.72 -7.22 -10.46
N GLY A 76 -3.86 -6.51 -9.73
CA GLY A 76 -2.79 -5.66 -10.26
C GLY A 76 -1.49 -5.76 -9.47
N THR A 77 -0.60 -4.80 -9.71
CA THR A 77 0.67 -4.62 -9.01
C THR A 77 0.48 -3.83 -7.70
N PRO A 78 1.47 -3.80 -6.79
CA PRO A 78 1.42 -2.93 -5.61
C PRO A 78 1.28 -1.44 -5.97
N THR A 79 1.94 -1.00 -7.04
CA THR A 79 1.80 0.35 -7.61
C THR A 79 0.36 0.64 -8.02
N ASP A 80 -0.26 -0.30 -8.73
CA ASP A 80 -1.66 -0.18 -9.16
C ASP A 80 -2.61 -0.08 -7.96
N CYS A 81 -2.31 -0.79 -6.86
CA CYS A 81 -3.08 -0.73 -5.62
C CYS A 81 -3.07 0.68 -5.03
N VAL A 82 -1.88 1.31 -4.94
CA VAL A 82 -1.74 2.68 -4.43
C VAL A 82 -2.48 3.67 -5.31
N LEU A 83 -2.34 3.56 -6.64
CA LEU A 83 -3.01 4.47 -7.57
C LEU A 83 -4.53 4.34 -7.53
N LEU A 84 -5.08 3.13 -7.51
CA LEU A 84 -6.51 2.93 -7.40
C LEU A 84 -7.05 3.39 -6.04
N ALA A 85 -6.30 3.14 -4.96
CA ALA A 85 -6.69 3.61 -3.63
C ALA A 85 -6.81 5.14 -3.60
N VAL A 86 -5.79 5.86 -4.07
CA VAL A 86 -5.76 7.33 -4.01
C VAL A 86 -6.64 7.98 -5.08
N GLY A 87 -6.73 7.38 -6.27
CA GLY A 87 -7.43 7.94 -7.42
C GLY A 87 -8.93 7.67 -7.46
N GLU A 88 -9.36 6.52 -6.95
CA GLU A 88 -10.75 6.04 -7.10
C GLU A 88 -11.44 5.80 -5.77
N LEU A 89 -10.74 5.24 -4.78
CA LEU A 89 -11.37 4.79 -3.53
C LEU A 89 -11.42 5.90 -2.45
N LEU A 90 -10.33 6.61 -2.24
CA LEU A 90 -10.11 7.56 -1.14
C LEU A 90 -10.14 9.01 -1.64
N THR A 91 -11.14 9.32 -2.45
CA THR A 91 -11.27 10.62 -3.14
C THR A 91 -11.82 11.72 -2.24
N ASP A 92 -12.55 11.36 -1.19
CA ASP A 92 -13.06 12.26 -0.14
C ASP A 92 -11.92 12.81 0.73
N HIS A 93 -10.98 11.95 1.09
CA HIS A 93 -9.82 12.28 1.91
C HIS A 93 -8.66 11.34 1.54
N ARG A 94 -7.59 11.91 1.01
CA ARG A 94 -6.40 11.14 0.62
C ARG A 94 -5.70 10.56 1.87
N PRO A 95 -4.97 9.44 1.76
CA PRO A 95 -4.14 8.95 2.85
C PRO A 95 -3.16 10.02 3.33
N ASP A 96 -3.01 10.14 4.64
CA ASP A 96 -2.00 10.99 5.27
C ASP A 96 -0.65 10.26 5.38
N LEU A 97 -0.69 8.92 5.36
CA LEU A 97 0.47 8.04 5.39
C LEU A 97 0.19 6.76 4.58
N VAL A 98 1.19 6.30 3.83
CA VAL A 98 1.16 5.00 3.14
C VAL A 98 2.20 4.06 3.74
N LEU A 99 1.80 2.84 4.10
CA LEU A 99 2.70 1.80 4.58
C LEU A 99 2.67 0.62 3.60
N SER A 100 3.83 0.12 3.19
CA SER A 100 3.95 -1.05 2.32
C SER A 100 4.73 -2.16 3.01
N GLY A 101 4.18 -3.38 3.05
CA GLY A 101 4.79 -4.55 3.68
C GLY A 101 3.82 -5.30 4.63
N VAL A 102 4.30 -5.94 5.70
CA VAL A 102 5.71 -6.27 5.96
C VAL A 102 6.11 -7.39 5.02
N ASN A 103 7.14 -7.18 4.20
CA ASN A 103 7.61 -8.18 3.26
C ASN A 103 8.18 -9.41 3.98
N TYR A 104 8.10 -10.59 3.38
CA TYR A 104 8.67 -11.81 3.99
C TYR A 104 10.22 -11.82 3.98
N PHE A 105 10.84 -11.19 2.97
CA PHE A 105 12.30 -11.11 2.83
C PHE A 105 12.78 -9.65 2.82
N GLY A 106 14.03 -9.44 3.23
CA GLY A 106 14.64 -8.11 3.20
C GLY A 106 14.75 -7.54 1.78
N ASN A 107 14.46 -6.24 1.61
CA ASN A 107 14.81 -5.50 0.41
C ASN A 107 16.05 -4.65 0.66
N LEU A 108 17.23 -5.20 0.39
CA LEU A 108 18.52 -4.61 0.74
C LEU A 108 19.30 -4.20 -0.51
N ALA A 109 19.99 -3.06 -0.44
CA ALA A 109 20.86 -2.56 -1.50
C ALA A 109 20.18 -2.58 -2.89
N ASP A 110 20.66 -3.39 -3.83
CA ASP A 110 20.19 -3.40 -5.21
C ASP A 110 18.77 -4.02 -5.35
N ASP A 111 18.34 -4.83 -4.38
CA ASP A 111 17.01 -5.46 -4.36
C ASP A 111 15.88 -4.40 -4.34
N VAL A 112 16.19 -3.21 -3.82
CA VAL A 112 15.29 -2.06 -3.76
C VAL A 112 14.72 -1.73 -5.14
N THR A 113 15.50 -1.93 -6.21
CA THR A 113 15.06 -1.62 -7.59
C THR A 113 14.04 -2.60 -8.15
N TYR A 114 13.97 -3.82 -7.60
CA TYR A 114 13.05 -4.89 -8.03
C TYR A 114 11.90 -5.11 -7.04
N SER A 115 11.95 -4.48 -5.87
CA SER A 115 10.98 -4.69 -4.79
C SER A 115 9.62 -4.07 -5.12
N GLY A 116 8.56 -4.88 -5.06
CA GLY A 116 7.18 -4.40 -5.14
C GLY A 116 6.77 -3.66 -3.86
N THR A 117 7.22 -4.15 -2.70
CA THR A 117 7.04 -3.46 -1.41
C THR A 117 7.57 -2.03 -1.45
N VAL A 118 8.81 -1.81 -1.92
CA VAL A 118 9.40 -0.47 -2.05
C VAL A 118 8.71 0.33 -3.14
N ALA A 119 8.42 -0.27 -4.29
CA ALA A 119 7.76 0.41 -5.41
C ALA A 119 6.42 1.05 -5.02
N ALA A 120 5.62 0.37 -4.18
CA ALA A 120 4.39 0.96 -3.67
C ALA A 120 4.62 2.24 -2.83
N ALA A 121 5.64 2.24 -1.97
CA ALA A 121 6.01 3.42 -1.19
C ALA A 121 6.57 4.54 -2.09
N MET A 122 7.34 4.18 -3.13
CA MET A 122 7.80 5.13 -4.15
C MET A 122 6.63 5.77 -4.89
N GLU A 123 5.63 4.99 -5.29
CA GLU A 123 4.43 5.51 -5.96
C GLU A 123 3.66 6.49 -5.09
N ALA A 124 3.44 6.15 -3.82
CA ALA A 124 2.83 7.07 -2.87
C ALA A 124 3.62 8.39 -2.74
N THR A 125 4.95 8.30 -2.72
CA THR A 125 5.84 9.47 -2.68
C THR A 125 5.71 10.33 -3.94
N ILE A 126 5.61 9.72 -5.12
CA ILE A 126 5.37 10.42 -6.39
C ILE A 126 4.02 11.17 -6.37
N LEU A 127 3.01 10.61 -5.71
CA LEU A 127 1.71 11.25 -5.47
C LEU A 127 1.74 12.34 -4.39
N GLY A 128 2.91 12.60 -3.78
CA GLY A 128 3.10 13.62 -2.74
C GLY A 128 2.68 13.17 -1.35
N LEU A 129 2.57 11.86 -1.10
CA LEU A 129 2.17 11.28 0.18
C LEU A 129 3.41 10.77 0.95
N PRO A 130 3.51 11.01 2.27
CA PRO A 130 4.49 10.35 3.11
C PRO A 130 4.33 8.82 3.03
N ALA A 131 5.43 8.08 2.88
CA ALA A 131 5.38 6.63 2.74
C ALA A 131 6.54 5.91 3.41
N ILE A 132 6.29 4.68 3.89
CA ILE A 132 7.27 3.80 4.52
C ILE A 132 7.13 2.39 3.95
N ALA A 133 8.25 1.79 3.54
CA ALA A 133 8.33 0.38 3.19
C ALA A 133 8.95 -0.43 4.35
N LEU A 134 8.38 -1.60 4.65
CA LEU A 134 8.80 -2.48 5.73
C LEU A 134 9.07 -3.90 5.19
N SER A 135 10.21 -4.48 5.56
CA SER A 135 10.66 -5.83 5.17
C SER A 135 11.30 -6.55 6.35
#